data_AF-M7WVR4-F1
#
_entry.id   AF-M7WVR4-F1
#
_cell.length_a   1.000
_cell.length_b   1.000
_cell.length_c   1.000
_cell.angle_alpha   90.00
_cell.angle_beta   90.00
_cell.angle_gamma   90.00
#
_symmetry.space_group_name_H-M   'P 1'
#
loop_
_entity.id
_entity.type
_entity.pdbx_description
1 polymer ?
#
loop_
_entity_poly.entity_id
_entity_poly.type
_entity_poly.pdbx_seq_one_letter_code
_entity_poly.pdbx_strand_id
1 'polypeptide(L)'
;MSTQLFNSSDLLGYSILFLDSCVSATKNGTSGNEVISTLLSNKPICDSLFGIAIKAFPMTPEPSLMLIGSLCYSLEASFAPYCLPLIPKTVEWLNTELPPNIYKLLCELVGDISITIQKEFEQYARNYLELILRIFKKPYLTFGDKTGIIQVIGDIIATCPKESQIAVPTVVEILSGVNTVQSEEEDEIIRAVSELRTAAFYVYSTIYQNYVIDDVIPFVKITIQLIYISVSDKFFSKMPQLINYITNTIYDIIHNQSAIKSPEFIGEMNNGNIPKLIGTMKEVCSDNECKKMLQSITRYLHIQ
;
A
#
# COMPACT_ATOMS: atom_id res chain seq x y z
N MET A 1 -24.01 30.07 17.79
CA MET A 1 -24.65 28.78 17.48
C MET A 1 -23.59 27.68 17.30
N SER A 2 -22.76 27.43 18.30
CA SER A 2 -22.15 26.12 18.48
C SER A 2 -23.14 25.23 19.23
N THR A 3 -22.96 23.91 19.19
CA THR A 3 -23.48 22.91 20.15
C THR A 3 -24.91 22.36 20.00
N GLN A 4 -25.32 21.97 18.80
CA GLN A 4 -26.26 20.82 18.66
C GLN A 4 -25.73 19.73 17.71
N LEU A 5 -25.09 20.11 16.60
CA LEU A 5 -24.53 19.16 15.63
C LEU A 5 -23.52 18.18 16.27
N PHE A 6 -22.64 18.69 17.14
CA PHE A 6 -21.62 17.88 17.83
C PHE A 6 -22.14 17.17 19.10
N ASN A 7 -23.45 17.18 19.36
CA ASN A 7 -24.02 16.51 20.53
C ASN A 7 -24.68 15.17 20.18
N SER A 8 -24.81 14.84 18.89
CA SER A 8 -25.34 13.56 18.40
C SER A 8 -24.36 12.99 17.38
N SER A 9 -23.77 11.83 17.69
CA SER A 9 -22.86 11.12 16.79
C SER A 9 -23.53 10.80 15.46
N ASP A 10 -24.79 10.36 15.50
CA ASP A 10 -25.49 9.88 14.30
C ASP A 10 -25.80 11.06 13.36
N LEU A 11 -26.33 12.16 13.89
CA LEU A 11 -26.60 13.36 13.10
C LEU A 11 -25.31 13.94 12.51
N LEU A 12 -24.23 13.95 13.30
CA LEU A 12 -22.92 14.40 12.85
C LEU A 12 -22.39 13.50 11.73
N GLY A 13 -22.48 12.18 11.90
CA GLY A 13 -22.05 11.19 10.92
C GLY A 13 -22.79 11.34 9.59
N TYR A 14 -24.12 11.42 9.62
CA TYR A 14 -24.93 11.65 8.40
C TYR A 14 -24.60 12.98 7.73
N SER A 15 -24.37 14.03 8.51
CA SER A 15 -23.99 15.34 7.97
C SER A 15 -22.63 15.26 7.25
N ILE A 16 -21.67 14.53 7.81
CA ILE A 16 -20.36 14.35 7.20
C ILE A 16 -20.46 13.49 5.93
N LEU A 17 -21.24 12.41 5.94
CA LEU A 17 -21.46 11.58 4.75
C LEU A 17 -22.14 12.35 3.61
N PHE A 18 -23.05 13.28 3.95
CA PHE A 18 -23.63 14.18 2.96
C PHE A 18 -22.57 15.10 2.35
N LEU A 19 -21.71 15.69 3.17
CA LEU A 19 -20.60 16.53 2.70
C LEU A 19 -19.61 15.73 1.83
N ASP A 20 -19.27 14.52 2.26
CA ASP A 20 -18.43 13.57 1.51
C ASP A 20 -19.03 13.32 0.12
N SER A 21 -20.31 12.94 0.07
CA SER A 21 -21.03 12.69 -1.20
C SER A 21 -21.01 13.90 -2.14
N CYS A 22 -21.09 15.12 -1.61
CA CYS A 22 -20.92 16.33 -2.41
C CYS A 22 -19.50 16.42 -2.97
N VAL A 23 -18.47 16.24 -2.14
CA VAL A 23 -17.07 16.33 -2.56
C VAL A 23 -16.74 15.26 -3.62
N SER A 24 -17.14 14.00 -3.42
CA SER A 24 -16.81 12.89 -4.34
C SER A 24 -17.49 13.03 -5.73
N ALA A 25 -18.59 13.77 -5.84
CA ALA A 25 -19.30 13.96 -7.10
C ALA A 25 -18.46 14.71 -8.16
N THR A 26 -17.47 15.50 -7.75
CA THR A 26 -16.66 16.42 -8.58
C THR A 26 -15.99 15.79 -9.81
N LYS A 27 -15.63 14.50 -9.78
CA LYS A 27 -14.89 13.83 -10.87
C LYS A 27 -15.76 13.07 -11.89
N ASN A 28 -17.06 12.85 -11.63
CA ASN A 28 -17.91 11.94 -12.45
C ASN A 28 -18.71 12.61 -13.59
N GLY A 29 -18.16 13.64 -14.24
CA GLY A 29 -18.64 14.19 -15.53
C GLY A 29 -20.10 14.67 -15.68
N THR A 30 -20.85 15.02 -14.62
CA THR A 30 -22.21 15.59 -14.76
C THR A 30 -22.25 17.06 -14.37
N SER A 31 -23.19 17.84 -14.92
CA SER A 31 -23.25 19.32 -14.83
C SER A 31 -23.30 19.93 -13.41
N GLY A 32 -23.44 19.12 -12.36
CA GLY A 32 -23.21 19.54 -10.96
C GLY A 32 -21.73 19.75 -10.60
N ASN A 33 -20.80 19.34 -11.47
CA ASN A 33 -19.36 19.28 -11.22
C ASN A 33 -18.64 20.63 -11.26
N GLU A 34 -19.12 21.59 -12.04
CA GLU A 34 -18.52 22.94 -12.05
C GLU A 34 -18.76 23.67 -10.73
N VAL A 35 -19.93 23.46 -10.11
CA VAL A 35 -20.28 24.13 -8.85
C VAL A 35 -19.40 23.64 -7.71
N ILE A 36 -19.22 22.33 -7.56
CA ILE A 36 -18.44 21.78 -6.44
C ILE A 36 -16.94 21.99 -6.66
N SER A 37 -16.43 21.86 -7.90
CA SER A 37 -15.04 22.25 -8.20
C SER A 37 -14.80 23.75 -7.95
N THR A 38 -15.76 24.61 -8.28
CA THR A 38 -15.71 26.04 -7.95
C THR A 38 -15.73 26.26 -6.43
N LEU A 39 -16.53 25.51 -5.67
CA LEU A 39 -16.55 25.60 -4.20
C LEU A 39 -15.24 25.12 -3.58
N LEU A 40 -14.62 24.05 -4.10
CA LEU A 40 -13.33 23.56 -3.60
C LEU A 40 -12.16 24.47 -4.00
N SER A 41 -12.33 25.33 -5.00
CA SER A 41 -11.39 26.43 -5.25
C SER A 41 -11.42 27.51 -4.16
N ASN A 42 -12.48 27.54 -3.34
CA ASN A 42 -12.62 28.47 -2.22
C ASN A 42 -11.95 27.90 -0.96
N LYS A 43 -10.74 28.39 -0.67
CA LYS A 43 -9.95 27.96 0.49
C LYS A 43 -10.72 27.95 1.83
N PRO A 44 -11.47 29.01 2.21
CA PRO A 44 -12.32 28.98 3.42
C PRO A 44 -13.29 27.80 3.53
N ILE A 45 -13.85 27.34 2.41
CA ILE A 45 -14.75 26.16 2.39
C ILE A 45 -13.94 24.91 2.70
N CYS A 46 -12.82 24.71 2.02
CA CYS A 46 -11.93 23.58 2.28
C CYS A 46 -11.41 23.56 3.72
N ASP A 47 -10.94 24.70 4.24
CA ASP A 47 -10.52 24.87 5.63
C ASP A 47 -11.64 24.47 6.61
N SER A 48 -12.89 24.84 6.30
CA SER A 48 -14.06 24.46 7.11
C SER A 48 -14.36 22.97 7.06
N LEU A 49 -14.29 22.34 5.88
CA LEU A 49 -14.54 20.90 5.71
C LEU A 49 -13.48 20.07 6.45
N PHE A 50 -12.20 20.41 6.31
CA PHE A 50 -11.13 19.78 7.10
C PHE A 50 -11.34 19.99 8.61
N GLY A 51 -11.69 21.21 9.02
CA GLY A 51 -11.96 21.52 10.42
C GLY A 51 -13.13 20.70 11.01
N ILE A 52 -14.20 20.51 10.23
CA ILE A 52 -15.34 19.66 10.61
C ILE A 52 -14.89 18.21 10.76
N ALA A 53 -14.21 17.64 9.75
CA ALA A 53 -13.76 16.25 9.78
C ALA A 53 -12.80 15.97 10.94
N ILE A 54 -11.79 16.82 11.15
CA ILE A 54 -10.82 16.67 12.24
C ILE A 54 -11.51 16.72 13.61
N LYS A 55 -12.48 17.64 13.79
CA LYS A 55 -13.20 17.79 15.05
C LYS A 55 -14.18 16.65 15.30
N ALA A 56 -14.75 16.08 14.26
CA ALA A 56 -15.73 15.01 14.34
C ALA A 56 -15.10 13.62 14.52
N PHE A 57 -13.83 13.43 14.15
CA PHE A 57 -13.14 12.15 14.21
C PHE A 57 -13.34 11.37 15.53
N PRO A 58 -13.23 11.98 16.73
CA PRO A 58 -13.41 11.24 17.98
C PRO A 58 -14.81 10.63 18.18
N MET A 59 -15.82 11.19 17.51
CA MET A 59 -17.22 10.74 17.59
C MET A 59 -17.63 9.87 16.41
N THR A 60 -17.10 10.18 15.22
CA THR A 60 -17.47 9.56 13.95
C THR A 60 -16.22 9.42 13.09
N PRO A 61 -15.32 8.46 13.42
CA PRO A 61 -14.03 8.35 12.75
C PRO A 61 -14.16 7.96 11.28
N GLU A 62 -15.03 7.00 10.95
CA GLU A 62 -15.23 6.54 9.56
C GLU A 62 -15.72 7.66 8.64
N PRO A 63 -16.83 8.37 8.92
CA PRO A 63 -17.26 9.47 8.07
C PRO A 63 -16.20 10.58 7.96
N SER A 64 -15.48 10.85 9.04
CA SER A 64 -14.44 11.89 9.05
C SER A 64 -13.28 11.54 8.12
N LEU A 65 -12.82 10.29 8.14
CA LEU A 65 -11.76 9.81 7.25
C LEU A 65 -12.24 9.74 5.80
N MET A 66 -13.48 9.31 5.55
CA MET A 66 -14.06 9.32 4.20
C MET A 66 -14.06 10.72 3.60
N LEU A 67 -14.56 11.72 4.34
CA LEU A 67 -14.58 13.11 3.88
C LEU A 67 -13.15 13.63 3.62
N ILE A 68 -12.19 13.34 4.49
CA ILE A 68 -10.78 13.72 4.28
C ILE A 68 -10.21 13.05 3.01
N GLY A 69 -10.48 11.76 2.81
CA GLY A 69 -10.06 11.02 1.61
C GLY A 69 -10.67 11.59 0.33
N SER A 70 -11.97 11.91 0.33
CA SER A 70 -12.63 12.56 -0.80
C SER A 70 -12.07 13.95 -1.09
N LEU A 71 -11.70 14.70 -0.05
CA LEU A 71 -11.02 16.00 -0.19
C LEU A 71 -9.61 15.83 -0.78
N CYS A 72 -8.83 14.87 -0.29
CA CYS A 72 -7.52 14.52 -0.84
C CYS A 72 -7.65 14.21 -2.35
N TYR A 73 -8.55 13.29 -2.70
CA TYR A 73 -8.79 12.86 -4.08
C TYR A 73 -9.28 13.99 -5.00
N SER A 74 -10.09 14.91 -4.47
CA SER A 74 -10.64 16.04 -5.23
C SER A 74 -9.65 17.19 -5.40
N LEU A 75 -8.82 17.45 -4.40
CA LEU A 75 -7.87 18.57 -4.39
C LEU A 75 -6.56 18.24 -5.10
N GLU A 76 -6.19 16.95 -5.19
CA GLU A 76 -4.93 16.49 -5.80
C GLU A 76 -3.73 17.29 -5.26
N ALA A 77 -2.94 17.93 -6.12
CA ALA A 77 -1.80 18.75 -5.72
C ALA A 77 -2.20 19.90 -4.75
N SER A 78 -3.44 20.37 -4.78
CA SER A 78 -3.95 21.41 -3.86
C SER A 78 -4.21 20.89 -2.44
N PHE A 79 -4.04 19.59 -2.19
CA PHE A 79 -4.12 18.98 -0.86
C PHE A 79 -2.87 19.26 0.00
N ALA A 80 -1.72 19.54 -0.61
CA ALA A 80 -0.43 19.71 0.09
C ALA A 80 -0.47 20.66 1.30
N PRO A 81 -1.13 21.84 1.26
CA PRO A 81 -1.21 22.75 2.41
C PRO A 81 -1.92 22.18 3.65
N TYR A 82 -2.74 21.12 3.48
CA TYR A 82 -3.49 20.47 4.55
C TYR A 82 -2.75 19.28 5.17
N CYS A 83 -1.69 18.78 4.52
CA CYS A 83 -0.94 17.62 4.96
C CYS A 83 -0.20 17.87 6.28
N LEU A 84 0.59 18.95 6.37
CA LEU A 84 1.39 19.25 7.58
C LEU A 84 0.53 19.40 8.85
N PRO A 85 -0.64 20.09 8.83
CA PRO A 85 -1.57 20.10 9.96
C PRO A 85 -2.18 18.73 10.32
N LEU A 86 -2.35 17.83 9.33
CA LEU A 86 -2.91 16.50 9.56
C LEU A 86 -1.92 15.52 10.18
N ILE A 87 -0.61 15.74 10.04
CA ILE A 87 0.43 14.86 10.60
C ILE A 87 0.27 14.65 12.12
N PRO A 88 0.28 15.70 12.97
CA PRO A 88 0.11 15.50 14.41
C PRO A 88 -1.23 14.85 14.76
N LYS A 89 -2.28 15.06 13.96
CA LYS A 89 -3.61 14.47 14.17
C LYS A 89 -3.64 12.98 13.83
N THR A 90 -3.08 12.58 12.71
CA THR A 90 -3.01 11.16 12.32
C THR A 90 -2.10 10.38 13.26
N VAL A 91 -1.01 10.98 13.78
CA VAL A 91 -0.21 10.37 14.86
C VAL A 91 -1.04 10.18 16.13
N GLU A 92 -1.80 11.19 16.56
CA GLU A 92 -2.72 11.10 17.70
C GLU A 92 -3.72 9.94 17.50
N TRP A 93 -4.38 9.89 16.34
CA TRP A 93 -5.39 8.88 16.01
C TRP A 93 -4.83 7.47 15.86
N LEU A 94 -3.63 7.27 15.30
CA LEU A 94 -2.98 5.95 15.21
C LEU A 94 -2.59 5.39 16.59
N ASN A 95 -2.56 6.23 17.62
CA ASN A 95 -2.29 5.83 19.00
C ASN A 95 -3.56 5.55 19.82
N THR A 96 -4.75 5.76 19.28
CA THR A 96 -6.00 5.36 19.93
C THR A 96 -6.42 3.96 19.52
N GLU A 97 -7.31 3.34 20.31
CA GLU A 97 -7.92 2.05 19.95
C GLU A 97 -9.02 2.30 18.93
N LEU A 98 -8.89 1.71 17.74
CA LEU A 98 -9.82 1.89 16.63
C LEU A 98 -10.27 0.53 16.08
N PRO A 99 -11.48 0.45 15.48
CA PRO A 99 -11.90 -0.72 14.73
C PRO A 99 -10.96 -1.00 13.52
N PRO A 100 -10.89 -2.24 13.03
CA PRO A 100 -9.98 -2.65 11.94
C PRO A 100 -10.09 -1.81 10.67
N ASN A 101 -11.31 -1.59 10.20
CA ASN A 101 -11.60 -0.80 9.00
C ASN A 101 -11.14 0.65 9.14
N ILE A 102 -11.19 1.21 10.35
CA ILE A 102 -10.76 2.59 10.61
C ILE A 102 -9.23 2.69 10.61
N TYR A 103 -8.52 1.70 11.15
CA TYR A 103 -7.06 1.65 11.02
C TYR A 103 -6.62 1.60 9.57
N LYS A 104 -7.31 0.80 8.74
CA LYS A 104 -7.04 0.73 7.31
C LYS A 104 -7.19 2.11 6.65
N LEU A 105 -8.36 2.76 6.80
CA LEU A 105 -8.62 4.09 6.23
C LEU A 105 -7.61 5.15 6.73
N LEU A 106 -7.23 5.08 7.99
CA LEU A 106 -6.26 6.01 8.58
C LEU A 106 -4.85 5.78 8.02
N CYS A 107 -4.45 4.53 7.79
CA CYS A 107 -3.18 4.23 7.12
C CYS A 107 -3.21 4.69 5.66
N GLU A 108 -4.30 4.47 4.93
CA GLU A 108 -4.47 4.96 3.55
C GLU A 108 -4.30 6.48 3.46
N LEU A 109 -4.90 7.23 4.39
CA LEU A 109 -4.68 8.69 4.50
C LEU A 109 -3.21 9.05 4.76
N VAL A 110 -2.49 8.28 5.57
CA VAL A 110 -1.04 8.50 5.77
C VAL A 110 -0.26 8.23 4.48
N GLY A 111 -0.64 7.21 3.72
CA GLY A 111 -0.11 6.93 2.39
C GLY A 111 -0.30 8.14 1.45
N ASP A 112 -1.54 8.64 1.36
CA ASP A 112 -1.88 9.83 0.57
C ASP A 112 -1.06 11.06 0.98
N ILE A 113 -0.94 11.33 2.29
CA ILE A 113 -0.10 12.41 2.82
C ILE A 113 1.35 12.20 2.39
N SER A 114 1.89 10.99 2.54
CA SER A 114 3.28 10.69 2.20
C SER A 114 3.57 10.97 0.72
N ILE A 115 2.70 10.51 -0.18
CA ILE A 115 2.82 10.72 -1.63
C ILE A 115 2.67 12.21 -1.99
N THR A 116 1.79 12.92 -1.30
CA THR A 116 1.49 14.33 -1.60
C THR A 116 2.65 15.27 -1.26
N ILE A 117 3.23 15.16 -0.06
CA ILE A 117 4.28 16.09 0.39
C ILE A 117 5.70 15.52 0.29
N GLN A 118 5.84 14.26 -0.11
CA GLN A 118 7.10 13.59 -0.49
C GLN A 118 8.26 13.85 0.47
N LYS A 119 9.28 14.60 0.04
CA LYS A 119 10.47 14.92 0.84
C LYS A 119 10.15 15.59 2.18
N GLU A 120 9.06 16.35 2.27
CA GLU A 120 8.64 16.96 3.55
C GLU A 120 8.12 15.90 4.54
N PHE A 121 7.61 14.76 4.05
CA PHE A 121 7.18 13.62 4.85
C PHE A 121 8.36 12.84 5.45
N GLU A 122 9.55 12.94 4.85
CA GLU A 122 10.71 12.10 5.15
C GLU A 122 11.07 12.07 6.64
N GLN A 123 11.02 13.23 7.32
CA GLN A 123 11.27 13.35 8.76
C GLN A 123 10.27 12.60 9.65
N TYR A 124 9.10 12.24 9.12
CA TYR A 124 8.04 11.52 9.84
C TYR A 124 7.97 10.04 9.48
N ALA A 125 8.56 9.64 8.34
CA ALA A 125 8.44 8.31 7.76
C ALA A 125 8.77 7.20 8.77
N ARG A 126 9.87 7.34 9.51
CA ARG A 126 10.28 6.37 10.53
C ARG A 126 9.20 6.15 11.60
N ASN A 127 8.69 7.24 12.20
CA ASN A 127 7.68 7.16 13.25
C ASN A 127 6.38 6.53 12.73
N TYR A 128 5.95 6.90 11.51
CA TYR A 128 4.77 6.29 10.90
C TYR A 128 4.95 4.81 10.62
N LEU A 129 6.11 4.38 10.09
CA LEU A 129 6.39 2.96 9.89
C LEU A 129 6.35 2.19 11.21
N GLU A 130 6.94 2.71 12.29
CA GLU A 130 6.87 2.08 13.61
C GLU A 130 5.41 1.93 14.11
N LEU A 131 4.58 2.96 13.96
CA LEU A 131 3.16 2.95 14.33
C LEU A 131 2.34 1.97 13.48
N ILE A 132 2.54 1.98 12.16
CA ILE A 132 1.82 1.14 11.20
C ILE A 132 2.19 -0.33 11.42
N LEU A 133 3.47 -0.65 11.63
CA LEU A 133 3.92 -2.02 11.91
C LEU A 133 3.34 -2.55 13.24
N ARG A 134 3.17 -1.69 14.24
CA ARG A 134 2.48 -2.05 15.50
C ARG A 134 1.02 -2.39 15.25
N ILE A 135 0.33 -1.64 14.40
CA ILE A 135 -1.07 -1.91 14.02
C ILE A 135 -1.16 -3.21 13.23
N PHE A 136 -0.27 -3.42 12.25
CA PHE A 136 -0.26 -4.60 11.40
C PHE A 136 -0.20 -5.93 12.19
N LYS A 137 0.52 -5.92 13.33
CA LYS A 137 0.66 -7.08 14.22
C LYS A 137 -0.60 -7.42 15.02
N LYS A 138 -1.65 -6.60 14.96
CA LYS A 138 -2.89 -6.86 15.71
C LYS A 138 -3.60 -8.10 15.15
N PRO A 139 -4.03 -9.05 16.02
CA PRO A 139 -4.51 -10.36 15.60
C PRO A 139 -5.89 -10.34 14.94
N TYR A 140 -6.66 -9.28 15.15
CA TYR A 140 -8.04 -9.15 14.65
C TYR A 140 -8.13 -8.52 13.25
N LEU A 141 -7.00 -8.11 12.64
CA LEU A 141 -7.00 -7.58 11.28
C LEU A 141 -7.23 -8.70 10.28
N THR A 142 -8.19 -8.50 9.38
CA THR A 142 -8.47 -9.41 8.27
C THR A 142 -7.36 -9.37 7.22
N PHE A 143 -7.36 -10.30 6.26
CA PHE A 143 -6.46 -10.21 5.11
C PHE A 143 -6.67 -8.93 4.31
N GLY A 144 -7.92 -8.50 4.11
CA GLY A 144 -8.23 -7.26 3.40
C GLY A 144 -7.68 -6.01 4.12
N ASP A 145 -7.74 -5.96 5.45
CA ASP A 145 -7.16 -4.87 6.23
C ASP A 145 -5.64 -4.85 6.09
N LYS A 146 -5.01 -6.03 6.20
CA LYS A 146 -3.55 -6.19 6.07
C LYS A 146 -3.05 -5.82 4.68
N THR A 147 -3.78 -6.17 3.62
CA THR A 147 -3.43 -5.82 2.24
C THR A 147 -3.30 -4.31 2.08
N GLY A 148 -4.29 -3.52 2.51
CA GLY A 148 -4.25 -2.06 2.41
C GLY A 148 -3.11 -1.46 3.23
N ILE A 149 -2.87 -1.97 4.44
CA ILE A 149 -1.77 -1.51 5.30
C ILE A 149 -0.40 -1.80 4.66
N ILE A 150 -0.22 -2.96 4.03
CA ILE A 150 1.04 -3.31 3.34
C ILE A 150 1.31 -2.37 2.17
N GLN A 151 0.28 -2.00 1.41
CA GLN A 151 0.43 -1.05 0.30
C GLN A 151 0.96 0.30 0.82
N VAL A 152 0.40 0.82 1.92
CA VAL A 152 0.87 2.06 2.54
C VAL A 152 2.33 1.97 3.01
N ILE A 153 2.75 0.82 3.56
CA ILE A 153 4.16 0.59 3.90
C ILE A 153 5.04 0.73 2.65
N GLY A 154 4.62 0.14 1.53
CA GLY A 154 5.29 0.28 0.24
C GLY A 154 5.38 1.73 -0.22
N ASP A 155 4.28 2.48 -0.15
CA ASP A 155 4.22 3.88 -0.60
C ASP A 155 5.16 4.79 0.22
N ILE A 156 5.23 4.58 1.54
CA ILE A 156 6.16 5.32 2.40
C ILE A 156 7.62 4.97 2.06
N ILE A 157 7.94 3.68 1.84
CA ILE A 157 9.30 3.26 1.46
C ILE A 157 9.69 3.86 0.09
N ALA A 158 8.78 3.82 -0.89
CA ALA A 158 8.99 4.38 -2.22
C ALA A 158 9.25 5.89 -2.15
N THR A 159 8.49 6.59 -1.31
CA THR A 159 8.52 8.05 -1.24
C THR A 159 9.66 8.58 -0.38
N CYS A 160 10.00 7.87 0.70
CA CYS A 160 10.98 8.30 1.71
C CYS A 160 12.08 7.23 1.91
N PRO A 161 12.86 6.90 0.87
CA PRO A 161 13.68 5.69 0.85
C PRO A 161 14.87 5.72 1.79
N LYS A 162 15.32 6.88 2.28
CA LYS A 162 16.48 7.01 3.18
C LYS A 162 16.08 6.82 4.65
N GLU A 163 15.07 7.54 5.13
CA GLU A 163 14.60 7.42 6.52
C GLU A 163 13.83 6.12 6.76
N SER A 164 13.23 5.53 5.72
CA SER A 164 12.52 4.25 5.82
C SER A 164 13.45 3.05 6.01
N GLN A 165 14.77 3.19 5.77
CA GLN A 165 15.68 2.04 5.71
C GLN A 165 15.76 1.28 7.02
N ILE A 166 15.76 2.01 8.13
CA ILE A 166 15.87 1.43 9.48
C ILE A 166 14.74 0.43 9.76
N ALA A 167 13.57 0.64 9.16
CA ALA A 167 12.39 -0.23 9.36
C ALA A 167 12.34 -1.43 8.41
N VAL A 168 13.08 -1.42 7.29
CA VAL A 168 12.95 -2.46 6.25
C VAL A 168 13.26 -3.87 6.73
N PRO A 169 14.27 -4.15 7.59
CA PRO A 169 14.45 -5.48 8.15
C PRO A 169 13.20 -6.01 8.86
N THR A 170 12.51 -5.16 9.63
CA THR A 170 11.25 -5.51 10.31
C THR A 170 10.10 -5.67 9.32
N VAL A 171 10.04 -4.85 8.27
CA VAL A 171 9.06 -5.00 7.19
C VAL A 171 9.22 -6.37 6.52
N VAL A 172 10.44 -6.75 6.12
CA VAL A 172 10.73 -8.03 5.47
C VAL A 172 10.32 -9.22 6.35
N GLU A 173 10.64 -9.18 7.65
CA GLU A 173 10.23 -10.22 8.61
C GLU A 173 8.70 -10.40 8.66
N ILE A 174 7.95 -9.29 8.67
CA ILE A 174 6.49 -9.33 8.69
C ILE A 174 5.93 -9.87 7.36
N LEU A 175 6.46 -9.39 6.23
CA LEU A 175 6.03 -9.82 4.90
C LEU A 175 6.37 -11.30 4.62
N SER A 176 7.39 -11.85 5.26
CA SER A 176 7.66 -13.29 5.15
C SER A 176 6.54 -14.11 5.79
N GLY A 177 6.05 -13.72 6.96
CA GLY A 177 4.91 -14.38 7.61
C GLY A 177 3.65 -14.36 6.74
N VAL A 178 3.38 -13.21 6.11
CA VAL A 178 2.24 -13.02 5.20
C VAL A 178 2.27 -13.98 4.01
N ASN A 179 3.43 -14.17 3.39
CA ASN A 179 3.55 -15.01 2.20
C ASN A 179 3.42 -16.51 2.46
N THR A 180 3.54 -16.96 3.71
CA THR A 180 3.41 -18.38 4.08
C THR A 180 1.96 -18.87 4.19
N VAL A 181 0.98 -17.95 4.23
CA VAL A 181 -0.45 -18.29 4.28
C VAL A 181 -0.83 -19.11 3.06
N GLN A 182 -1.39 -20.29 3.25
CA GLN A 182 -1.79 -21.19 2.17
C GLN A 182 -3.20 -20.90 1.69
N SER A 183 -3.43 -21.08 0.40
CA SER A 183 -4.74 -20.93 -0.22
C SER A 183 -5.58 -22.20 -0.05
N GLU A 184 -6.87 -22.03 0.19
CA GLU A 184 -7.85 -23.13 0.32
C GLU A 184 -8.80 -23.19 -0.88
N GLU A 185 -9.54 -24.30 -1.04
CA GLU A 185 -10.43 -24.53 -2.19
C GLU A 185 -11.74 -23.74 -2.07
N GLU A 186 -11.60 -22.43 -1.95
CA GLU A 186 -12.66 -21.45 -1.87
C GLU A 186 -12.21 -20.20 -2.61
N ASP A 187 -12.95 -19.78 -3.64
CA ASP A 187 -12.51 -18.70 -4.54
C ASP A 187 -12.30 -17.36 -3.81
N GLU A 188 -13.05 -17.08 -2.75
CA GLU A 188 -12.86 -15.88 -1.92
C GLU A 188 -11.53 -15.93 -1.14
N ILE A 189 -11.17 -17.10 -0.60
CA ILE A 189 -9.89 -17.30 0.10
C ILE A 189 -8.73 -17.19 -0.90
N ILE A 190 -8.85 -17.82 -2.07
CA ILE A 190 -7.84 -17.74 -3.15
C ILE A 190 -7.60 -16.26 -3.52
N ARG A 191 -8.67 -15.49 -3.71
CA ARG A 191 -8.57 -14.06 -4.02
C ARG A 191 -7.90 -13.29 -2.88
N ALA A 192 -8.33 -13.49 -1.64
CA ALA A 192 -7.78 -12.77 -0.49
C ALA A 192 -6.28 -13.07 -0.28
N VAL A 193 -5.87 -14.33 -0.40
CA VAL A 193 -4.44 -14.73 -0.31
C VAL A 193 -3.66 -14.15 -1.49
N SER A 194 -4.22 -14.18 -2.71
CA SER A 194 -3.61 -13.57 -3.90
C SER A 194 -3.36 -12.08 -3.70
N GLU A 195 -4.36 -11.32 -3.25
CA GLU A 195 -4.26 -9.87 -3.00
C GLU A 195 -3.21 -9.56 -1.93
N LEU A 196 -3.24 -10.32 -0.83
CA LEU A 196 -2.33 -10.15 0.29
C LEU A 196 -0.86 -10.39 -0.11
N ARG A 197 -0.59 -11.49 -0.84
CA ARG A 197 0.75 -11.78 -1.37
C ARG A 197 1.17 -10.77 -2.43
N THR A 198 0.23 -10.31 -3.26
CA THR A 198 0.48 -9.28 -4.28
C THR A 198 0.98 -7.99 -3.63
N ALA A 199 0.32 -7.54 -2.55
CA ALA A 199 0.77 -6.38 -1.79
C ALA A 199 2.16 -6.61 -1.17
N ALA A 200 2.46 -7.81 -0.67
CA ALA A 200 3.80 -8.11 -0.15
C ALA A 200 4.89 -8.04 -1.24
N PHE A 201 4.62 -8.57 -2.44
CA PHE A 201 5.55 -8.50 -3.57
C PHE A 201 5.70 -7.09 -4.14
N TYR A 202 4.66 -6.25 -4.08
CA TYR A 202 4.79 -4.82 -4.33
C TYR A 202 5.86 -4.21 -3.42
N VAL A 203 5.79 -4.44 -2.11
CA VAL A 203 6.78 -3.88 -1.17
C VAL A 203 8.19 -4.46 -1.41
N TYR A 204 8.32 -5.75 -1.71
CA TYR A 204 9.63 -6.32 -2.08
C TYR A 204 10.22 -5.65 -3.32
N SER A 205 9.43 -5.50 -4.38
CA SER A 205 9.80 -4.78 -5.60
C SER A 205 10.26 -3.34 -5.28
N THR A 206 9.48 -2.60 -4.47
CA THR A 206 9.83 -1.26 -4.00
C THR A 206 11.16 -1.22 -3.24
N ILE A 207 11.44 -2.21 -2.39
CA ILE A 207 12.72 -2.32 -1.67
C ILE A 207 13.86 -2.48 -2.69
N TYR A 208 13.80 -3.42 -3.63
CA TYR A 208 14.89 -3.62 -4.60
C TYR A 208 15.15 -2.40 -5.49
N GLN A 209 14.13 -1.58 -5.74
CA GLN A 209 14.24 -0.35 -6.53
C GLN A 209 14.86 0.82 -5.75
N ASN A 210 14.63 0.91 -4.44
CA ASN A 210 14.90 2.13 -3.67
C ASN A 210 15.93 1.99 -2.55
N TYR A 211 16.28 0.77 -2.15
CA TYR A 211 17.19 0.51 -1.05
C TYR A 211 18.66 0.61 -1.47
N VAL A 212 19.56 0.87 -0.52
CA VAL A 212 21.00 0.90 -0.80
C VAL A 212 21.43 -0.46 -1.33
N ILE A 213 22.20 -0.43 -2.42
CA ILE A 213 22.57 -1.58 -3.25
C ILE A 213 23.08 -2.76 -2.39
N ASP A 214 23.96 -2.56 -1.41
CA ASP A 214 24.51 -3.69 -0.63
C ASP A 214 23.61 -4.21 0.49
N ASP A 215 22.69 -3.38 0.98
CA ASP A 215 21.85 -3.73 2.13
C ASP A 215 20.66 -4.63 1.75
N VAL A 216 20.41 -4.88 0.46
CA VAL A 216 19.36 -5.81 0.00
C VAL A 216 19.81 -7.27 -0.04
N ILE A 217 21.12 -7.54 -0.02
CA ILE A 217 21.67 -8.90 -0.14
C ILE A 217 21.04 -9.88 0.88
N PRO A 218 20.89 -9.54 2.17
CA PRO A 218 20.29 -10.44 3.15
C PRO A 218 18.84 -10.83 2.82
N PHE A 219 18.12 -10.01 2.05
CA PHE A 219 16.72 -10.23 1.72
C PHE A 219 16.53 -11.10 0.48
N VAL A 220 17.53 -11.21 -0.40
CA VAL A 220 17.44 -11.97 -1.65
C VAL A 220 17.01 -13.41 -1.41
N LYS A 221 17.63 -14.07 -0.43
CA LYS A 221 17.28 -15.45 -0.05
C LYS A 221 15.82 -15.58 0.33
N ILE A 222 15.34 -14.68 1.19
CA ILE A 222 13.98 -14.69 1.71
C ILE A 222 13.02 -14.44 0.55
N THR A 223 13.25 -13.42 -0.28
CA THR A 223 12.39 -13.12 -1.41
C THR A 223 12.29 -14.31 -2.38
N ILE A 224 13.40 -14.93 -2.76
CA ILE A 224 13.39 -16.11 -3.65
C ILE A 224 12.59 -17.27 -3.03
N GLN A 225 12.78 -17.56 -1.73
CA GLN A 225 12.00 -18.59 -1.03
C GLN A 225 10.50 -18.30 -1.06
N LEU A 226 10.09 -17.06 -0.84
CA LEU A 226 8.68 -16.67 -0.89
C LEU A 226 8.09 -16.75 -2.31
N ILE A 227 8.90 -16.47 -3.33
CA ILE A 227 8.50 -16.69 -4.72
C ILE A 227 8.24 -18.19 -4.94
N TYR A 228 9.13 -19.08 -4.51
CA TYR A 228 8.89 -20.52 -4.64
C TYR A 228 7.62 -20.98 -3.94
N ILE A 229 7.37 -20.50 -2.71
CA ILE A 229 6.14 -20.82 -1.97
C ILE A 229 4.92 -20.40 -2.78
N SER A 230 4.94 -19.20 -3.36
CA SER A 230 3.82 -18.66 -4.11
C SER A 230 3.59 -19.39 -5.43
N VAL A 231 4.66 -19.69 -6.18
CA VAL A 231 4.60 -20.42 -7.45
C VAL A 231 4.19 -21.88 -7.25
N SER A 232 4.52 -22.47 -6.09
CA SER A 232 4.14 -23.84 -5.73
C SER A 232 2.71 -23.96 -5.21
N ASP A 233 1.99 -22.85 -5.05
CA ASP A 233 0.59 -22.86 -4.62
C ASP A 233 -0.28 -23.55 -5.68
N LYS A 234 -1.12 -24.51 -5.25
CA LYS A 234 -1.97 -25.29 -6.15
C LYS A 234 -2.95 -24.43 -6.97
N PHE A 235 -3.25 -23.22 -6.51
CA PHE A 235 -4.12 -22.27 -7.20
C PHE A 235 -3.38 -21.12 -7.86
N PHE A 236 -2.04 -21.17 -7.97
CA PHE A 236 -1.23 -20.09 -8.52
C PHE A 236 -1.70 -19.62 -9.92
N SER A 237 -2.16 -20.55 -10.76
CA SER A 237 -2.70 -20.23 -12.10
C SER A 237 -3.97 -19.38 -12.08
N LYS A 238 -4.69 -19.34 -10.95
CA LYS A 238 -5.87 -18.48 -10.73
C LYS A 238 -5.51 -17.09 -10.17
N MET A 239 -4.23 -16.78 -9.98
CA MET A 239 -3.75 -15.55 -9.31
C MET A 239 -2.97 -14.63 -10.28
N PRO A 240 -3.60 -14.06 -11.31
CA PRO A 240 -2.90 -13.32 -12.37
C PRO A 240 -2.14 -12.09 -11.86
N GLN A 241 -2.70 -11.36 -10.89
CA GLN A 241 -2.03 -10.19 -10.31
C GLN A 241 -0.78 -10.60 -9.52
N LEU A 242 -0.84 -11.70 -8.78
CA LEU A 242 0.30 -12.23 -8.05
C LEU A 242 1.43 -12.64 -9.02
N ILE A 243 1.09 -13.32 -10.12
CA ILE A 243 2.07 -13.67 -11.17
C ILE A 243 2.78 -12.41 -11.69
N ASN A 244 2.03 -11.33 -11.96
CA ASN A 244 2.59 -10.08 -12.45
C ASN A 244 3.58 -9.46 -11.43
N TYR A 245 3.21 -9.39 -10.15
CA TYR A 245 4.06 -8.78 -9.13
C TYR A 245 5.27 -9.63 -8.75
N ILE A 246 5.16 -10.96 -8.79
CA ILE A 246 6.31 -11.85 -8.70
C ILE A 246 7.25 -11.59 -9.88
N THR A 247 6.71 -11.47 -11.09
CA THR A 247 7.52 -11.18 -12.28
C THR A 247 8.24 -9.84 -12.15
N ASN A 248 7.56 -8.79 -11.67
CA ASN A 248 8.17 -7.48 -11.39
C ASN A 248 9.29 -7.62 -10.36
N THR A 249 9.05 -8.35 -9.27
CA THR A 249 10.05 -8.54 -8.21
C THR A 249 11.29 -9.26 -8.74
N ILE A 250 11.15 -10.29 -9.58
CA ILE A 250 12.28 -10.94 -10.23
C ILE A 250 13.01 -9.96 -11.15
N TYR A 251 12.26 -9.16 -11.92
CA TYR A 251 12.83 -8.13 -12.77
C TYR A 251 13.66 -7.11 -11.97
N ASP A 252 13.17 -6.66 -10.81
CA ASP A 252 13.91 -5.72 -9.96
C ASP A 252 15.14 -6.35 -9.31
N ILE A 253 15.08 -7.63 -8.90
CA ILE A 253 16.24 -8.37 -8.39
C ILE A 253 17.36 -8.41 -9.43
N ILE A 254 17.04 -8.72 -10.70
CA ILE A 254 18.06 -8.85 -11.75
C ILE A 254 18.63 -7.50 -12.21
N HIS A 255 17.88 -6.40 -12.06
CA HIS A 255 18.36 -5.06 -12.37
C HIS A 255 19.05 -4.37 -11.17
N ASN A 256 18.94 -4.92 -9.97
CA ASN A 256 19.68 -4.46 -8.80
C ASN A 256 21.10 -5.06 -8.78
N GLN A 257 22.12 -4.20 -8.82
CA GLN A 257 23.51 -4.58 -9.05
C GLN A 257 24.12 -5.50 -7.98
N SER A 258 23.65 -5.44 -6.74
CA SER A 258 24.14 -6.31 -5.65
C SER A 258 23.23 -7.51 -5.43
N ALA A 259 21.93 -7.39 -5.64
CA ALA A 259 21.02 -8.53 -5.55
C ALA A 259 21.37 -9.62 -6.58
N ILE A 260 21.58 -9.25 -7.85
CA ILE A 260 21.94 -10.22 -8.91
C ILE A 260 23.30 -10.90 -8.67
N LYS A 261 24.23 -10.20 -8.01
CA LYS A 261 25.56 -10.72 -7.67
C LYS A 261 25.61 -11.45 -6.33
N SER A 262 24.50 -11.49 -5.60
CA SER A 262 24.45 -12.16 -4.31
C SER A 262 24.77 -13.66 -4.45
N PRO A 263 25.50 -14.25 -3.50
CA PRO A 263 25.76 -15.70 -3.50
C PRO A 263 24.48 -16.53 -3.60
N GLU A 264 23.40 -16.05 -3.01
CA GLU A 264 22.11 -16.71 -2.99
C GLU A 264 21.45 -16.71 -4.36
N PHE A 265 21.40 -15.57 -5.07
CA PHE A 265 20.86 -15.52 -6.42
C PHE A 265 21.68 -16.36 -7.39
N ILE A 266 23.02 -16.24 -7.34
CA ILE A 266 23.93 -17.02 -8.19
C ILE A 266 23.76 -18.52 -7.92
N GLY A 267 23.63 -18.93 -6.66
CA GLY A 267 23.39 -20.33 -6.29
C GLY A 267 22.09 -20.87 -6.90
N GLU A 268 20.99 -20.12 -6.78
CA GLU A 268 19.69 -20.50 -7.33
C GLU A 268 19.66 -20.53 -8.86
N MET A 269 20.40 -19.63 -9.51
CA MET A 269 20.63 -19.65 -10.95
C MET A 269 21.42 -20.89 -11.39
N ASN A 270 22.55 -21.18 -10.74
CA ASN A 270 23.42 -22.31 -11.08
C ASN A 270 22.75 -23.66 -10.85
N ASN A 271 21.87 -23.75 -9.85
CA ASN A 271 21.07 -24.94 -9.57
C ASN A 271 19.91 -25.13 -10.58
N GLY A 272 19.70 -24.19 -11.50
CA GLY A 272 18.62 -24.24 -12.48
C GLY A 272 17.24 -23.95 -11.90
N ASN A 273 17.15 -23.51 -10.64
CA ASN A 273 15.88 -23.32 -9.96
C ASN A 273 15.15 -22.08 -10.50
N ILE A 274 15.86 -20.96 -10.74
CA ILE A 274 15.28 -19.74 -11.33
C ILE A 274 14.77 -19.99 -12.78
N PRO A 275 15.53 -20.65 -13.68
CA PRO A 275 15.01 -21.09 -14.97
C PRO A 275 13.71 -21.90 -14.88
N LYS A 276 13.67 -22.90 -13.98
CA LYS A 276 12.49 -23.75 -13.77
C LYS A 276 11.29 -22.93 -13.32
N LEU A 277 11.50 -22.02 -12.37
CA LEU A 277 10.48 -21.11 -11.84
C LEU A 277 9.89 -20.22 -12.95
N ILE A 278 10.75 -19.60 -13.77
CA ILE A 278 10.32 -18.79 -14.93
C ILE A 278 9.54 -19.64 -15.94
N GLY A 279 9.96 -20.88 -16.17
CA GLY A 279 9.25 -21.85 -17.00
C GLY A 279 7.81 -22.07 -16.53
N THR A 280 7.64 -22.41 -15.24
CA THR A 280 6.31 -22.59 -14.63
C THR A 280 5.45 -21.32 -14.76
N MET A 281 6.02 -20.14 -14.50
CA MET A 281 5.29 -18.88 -14.64
C MET A 281 4.85 -18.60 -16.08
N LYS A 282 5.66 -18.94 -17.09
CA LYS A 282 5.29 -18.78 -18.51
C LYS A 282 4.13 -19.66 -18.93
N GLU A 283 4.00 -20.86 -18.35
CA GLU A 283 2.92 -21.80 -18.66
C GLU A 283 1.56 -21.29 -18.16
N VAL A 284 1.54 -20.59 -17.03
CA VAL A 284 0.31 -20.13 -16.38
C VAL A 284 0.00 -18.65 -16.58
N CYS A 285 1.00 -17.82 -16.91
CA CYS A 285 0.79 -16.38 -17.15
C CYS A 285 -0.11 -16.19 -18.37
N SER A 286 -1.26 -15.55 -18.19
CA SER A 286 -2.20 -15.22 -19.26
C SER A 286 -1.99 -13.80 -19.82
N ASP A 287 -1.52 -12.88 -18.99
CA ASP A 287 -1.33 -11.46 -19.32
C ASP A 287 -0.18 -11.21 -20.32
N ASN A 288 -0.42 -10.32 -21.28
CA ASN A 288 0.52 -10.06 -22.38
C ASN A 288 1.75 -9.28 -21.93
N GLU A 289 1.62 -8.34 -21.00
CA GLU A 289 2.75 -7.56 -20.49
C GLU A 289 3.64 -8.43 -19.59
N CYS A 290 3.04 -9.25 -18.73
CA CYS A 290 3.77 -10.27 -17.97
C CYS A 290 4.53 -11.23 -18.88
N LYS A 291 3.93 -11.72 -19.97
CA LYS A 291 4.64 -12.57 -20.95
C LYS A 291 5.84 -11.87 -21.56
N LYS A 292 5.71 -10.60 -21.97
CA LYS A 292 6.83 -9.81 -22.51
C LYS A 292 7.94 -9.64 -21.48
N MET A 293 7.58 -9.37 -20.23
CA MET A 293 8.54 -9.21 -19.15
C MET A 293 9.26 -10.51 -18.81
N LEU A 294 8.55 -11.65 -18.73
CA LEU A 294 9.15 -12.97 -18.57
C LEU A 294 10.12 -13.30 -19.72
N GLN A 295 9.80 -12.91 -20.96
CA GLN A 295 10.72 -13.03 -22.09
C GLN A 295 11.95 -12.13 -21.93
N SER A 296 11.78 -10.90 -21.45
CA SER A 296 12.89 -9.99 -21.15
C SER A 296 13.83 -10.58 -20.09
N ILE A 297 13.28 -11.08 -18.98
CA ILE A 297 14.02 -11.77 -17.91
C ILE A 297 14.80 -12.98 -18.47
N THR A 298 14.14 -13.79 -19.29
CA THR A 298 14.76 -14.97 -19.93
C THR A 298 15.98 -14.59 -20.76
N ARG A 299 15.87 -13.52 -21.56
CA ARG A 299 16.97 -13.03 -22.39
C ARG A 299 18.10 -12.46 -21.55
N TYR A 300 17.76 -11.66 -20.54
CA TYR A 300 18.73 -11.04 -19.64
C TYR A 300 19.56 -12.08 -18.89
N LEU A 301 18.91 -13.15 -18.41
CA LEU A 301 19.55 -14.23 -17.66
C LEU A 301 20.14 -15.34 -18.55
N HIS A 302 20.08 -15.19 -19.87
CA HIS A 302 20.53 -16.21 -20.84
C HIS A 302 19.93 -17.60 -20.62
N ILE A 303 18.66 -17.66 -20.23
CA ILE A 303 17.90 -18.89 -20.02
C ILE A 303 17.46 -19.43 -21.38
N GLN A 304 17.77 -20.69 -21.67
CA GLN A 304 17.40 -21.38 -22.91
C GLN A 304 15.93 -21.83 -22.90
#